data_AF-A0A552Q3K7-F1
#
_entry.id   AF-A0A552Q3K7-F1
#
_cell.length_a   1.000
_cell.length_b   1.000
_cell.length_c   1.000
_cell.angle_alpha   90.00
_cell.angle_beta   90.00
_cell.angle_gamma   90.00
#
_symmetry.space_group_name_H-M   'P 1'
#
loop_
_entity.id
_entity.type
_entity.pdbx_description
1 polymer ?
#
loop_
_entity_poly.entity_id
_entity_poly.type
_entity_poly.pdbx_seq_one_letter_code
_entity_poly.pdbx_strand_id
1 'polypeptide(L)'
;MTPELITFGQYLAGEFENQRQAQAEPVWYVHLRLWLRPLPLFREDSIALFAEQASIINLDQPYRPRLWRLTRSESGGLEVRHYMFNDLKSVQGAGKNPDILRKISLEDLTFLPTCTLAVQVHTLADHQYQFIAQPQPEQRCQFTYESTTYQVALGFEVTSHSLKTYDKGLDPGTGKGIWGALLGPYQYEKKRDFSAELEV
;
A
#
# COMPACT_ATOMS: atom_id res chain seq x y z
N MET A 1 2.17 -8.24 19.01
CA MET A 1 1.62 -8.57 17.67
C MET A 1 1.78 -10.06 17.38
N THR A 2 1.02 -10.67 16.45
CA THR A 2 1.21 -12.09 16.09
C THR A 2 2.38 -12.28 15.12
N PRO A 3 3.02 -13.47 15.06
CA PRO A 3 4.10 -13.74 14.11
C PRO A 3 3.72 -13.51 12.64
N GLU A 4 2.47 -13.79 12.26
CA GLU A 4 1.97 -13.55 10.89
C GLU A 4 1.88 -12.06 10.58
N LEU A 5 1.37 -11.24 11.51
CA LEU A 5 1.31 -9.78 11.33
C LEU A 5 2.71 -9.18 11.21
N ILE A 6 3.66 -9.65 12.03
CA ILE A 6 5.05 -9.21 11.98
C ILE A 6 5.67 -9.58 10.63
N THR A 7 5.55 -10.84 10.20
CA THR A 7 6.05 -11.30 8.90
C THR A 7 5.42 -10.52 7.74
N PHE A 8 4.12 -10.22 7.82
CA PHE A 8 3.40 -9.43 6.84
C PHE A 8 3.98 -8.02 6.71
N GLY A 9 4.21 -7.35 7.84
CA GLY A 9 4.86 -6.05 7.88
C GLY A 9 6.28 -6.08 7.33
N GLN A 10 7.08 -7.10 7.68
CA GLN A 10 8.45 -7.26 7.18
C GLN A 10 8.49 -7.45 5.65
N TYR A 11 7.54 -8.20 5.10
CA TYR A 11 7.47 -8.40 3.64
C TYR A 11 7.15 -7.09 2.93
N LEU A 12 6.23 -6.29 3.48
CA LEU A 12 5.82 -5.02 2.89
C LEU A 12 6.78 -3.87 3.15
N ALA A 13 7.55 -3.86 4.25
CA ALA A 13 8.46 -2.77 4.56
C ALA A 13 9.65 -2.74 3.58
N GLY A 14 9.65 -1.80 2.64
CA GLY A 14 10.71 -1.71 1.65
C GLY A 14 10.49 -0.68 0.55
N GLU A 15 11.50 -0.61 -0.31
CA GLU A 15 11.44 0.07 -1.59
C GLU A 15 11.37 -0.95 -2.71
N PHE A 16 10.48 -0.71 -3.65
CA PHE A 16 10.03 -1.65 -4.65
C PHE A 16 10.08 -1.03 -6.05
N GLU A 17 10.39 -1.83 -7.06
CA GLU A 17 10.49 -1.36 -8.44
C GLU A 17 10.01 -2.44 -9.43
N ASN A 18 9.24 -2.06 -10.44
CA ASN A 18 8.71 -2.96 -11.48
C ASN A 18 9.55 -2.99 -12.77
N GLN A 19 10.84 -2.66 -12.69
CA GLN A 19 11.74 -2.47 -13.84
C GLN A 19 11.65 -3.59 -14.89
N ARG A 20 11.71 -4.85 -14.46
CA ARG A 20 11.67 -5.99 -15.38
C ARG A 20 10.35 -6.04 -16.16
N GLN A 21 9.22 -5.80 -15.49
CA GLN A 21 7.90 -5.76 -16.12
C GLN A 21 7.81 -4.60 -17.11
N ALA A 22 8.20 -3.39 -16.70
CA ALA A 22 8.14 -2.20 -17.55
C ALA A 22 9.08 -2.30 -18.76
N GLN A 23 10.20 -3.01 -18.65
CA GLN A 23 11.08 -3.28 -19.79
C GLN A 23 10.51 -4.31 -20.76
N ALA A 24 9.85 -5.36 -20.26
CA ALA A 24 9.24 -6.39 -21.08
C ALA A 24 7.98 -5.87 -21.82
N GLU A 25 7.20 -5.02 -21.16
CA GLU A 25 5.90 -4.54 -21.66
C GLU A 25 5.75 -3.00 -21.50
N PRO A 26 6.62 -2.19 -22.15
CA PRO A 26 6.75 -0.75 -21.89
C PRO A 26 5.54 0.08 -22.36
N VAL A 27 4.73 -0.46 -23.27
CA VAL A 27 3.47 0.18 -23.71
C VAL A 27 2.42 0.10 -22.61
N TRP A 28 2.46 -0.95 -21.79
CA TRP A 28 1.40 -1.31 -20.86
C TRP A 28 1.73 -0.95 -19.42
N TYR A 29 3.02 -1.01 -19.05
CA TYR A 29 3.46 -0.77 -17.68
C TYR A 29 4.47 0.36 -17.64
N VAL A 30 4.07 1.45 -17.00
CA VAL A 30 4.99 2.52 -16.62
C VAL A 30 6.01 1.96 -15.63
N HIS A 31 7.26 2.40 -15.76
CA HIS A 31 8.29 2.08 -14.78
C HIS A 31 8.11 2.92 -13.52
N LEU A 32 7.76 2.25 -12.43
CA LEU A 32 7.39 2.82 -11.14
C LEU A 32 8.34 2.38 -10.03
N ARG A 33 8.54 3.31 -9.09
CA ARG A 33 9.09 3.09 -7.76
C ARG A 33 7.96 3.18 -6.74
N LEU A 34 7.93 2.27 -5.78
CA LEU A 34 6.98 2.25 -4.66
C LEU A 34 7.76 2.17 -3.36
N TRP A 35 7.46 3.07 -2.42
CA TRP A 35 7.97 3.05 -1.05
C TRP A 35 6.84 2.64 -0.11
N LEU A 36 7.11 1.65 0.71
CA LEU A 36 6.29 1.23 1.85
C LEU A 36 7.17 1.33 3.09
N ARG A 37 7.13 2.47 3.76
CA ARG A 37 8.08 2.80 4.82
C ARG A 37 7.42 2.75 6.21
N PRO A 38 8.03 2.10 7.20
CA PRO A 38 7.50 2.09 8.56
C PRO A 38 7.27 3.48 9.13
N LEU A 39 6.17 3.62 9.86
CA LEU A 39 5.74 4.86 10.49
C LEU A 39 5.32 4.56 11.94
N PRO A 40 5.80 5.30 12.95
CA PRO A 40 5.61 4.98 14.37
C PRO A 40 4.22 5.34 14.92
N LEU A 41 3.15 4.85 14.29
CA LEU A 41 1.76 5.02 14.75
C LEU A 41 1.10 3.66 15.00
N PHE A 42 0.09 3.63 15.88
CA PHE A 42 -0.70 2.44 16.22
C PHE A 42 0.14 1.27 16.77
N ARG A 43 1.22 1.57 17.51
CA ARG A 43 2.22 0.60 17.98
C ARG A 43 1.63 -0.46 18.92
N GLU A 44 0.48 -0.18 19.51
CA GLU A 44 -0.15 -1.02 20.52
C GLU A 44 -0.66 -2.33 19.92
N ASP A 45 -1.11 -2.32 18.67
CA ASP A 45 -1.82 -3.44 18.06
C ASP A 45 -1.57 -3.64 16.55
N SER A 46 -0.75 -2.77 15.92
CA SER A 46 -0.66 -2.68 14.47
C SER A 46 0.74 -2.32 13.97
N ILE A 47 0.93 -2.47 12.67
CA ILE A 47 2.06 -1.92 11.93
C ILE A 47 1.54 -0.86 10.97
N ALA A 48 2.11 0.34 11.02
CA ALA A 48 1.77 1.40 10.07
C ALA A 48 2.89 1.57 9.03
N LEU A 49 2.49 1.63 7.76
CA LEU A 49 3.38 1.84 6.62
C LEU A 49 2.90 3.07 5.84
N PHE A 50 3.78 4.04 5.64
CA PHE A 50 3.60 5.09 4.66
C PHE A 50 3.82 4.52 3.26
N ALA A 51 2.81 4.64 2.40
CA ALA A 51 2.84 4.22 1.01
C ALA A 51 2.92 5.43 0.10
N GLU A 52 3.89 5.45 -0.81
CA GLU A 52 4.07 6.49 -1.81
C GLU A 52 4.70 5.92 -3.07
N GLN A 53 4.33 6.44 -4.24
CA GLN A 53 4.87 5.94 -5.51
C GLN A 53 5.29 7.08 -6.43
N ALA A 54 6.25 6.82 -7.31
CA ALA A 54 6.68 7.75 -8.34
C ALA A 54 7.01 7.01 -9.64
N SER A 55 6.93 7.73 -10.76
CA SER A 55 7.55 7.26 -11.99
C SER A 55 9.07 7.42 -11.91
N ILE A 56 9.83 6.47 -12.46
CA ILE A 56 11.31 6.52 -12.42
C ILE A 56 11.87 7.79 -13.10
N ILE A 57 11.14 8.35 -14.08
CA ILE A 57 11.55 9.55 -14.81
C ILE A 57 11.28 10.85 -14.02
N ASN A 58 10.53 10.78 -12.91
CA ASN A 58 10.18 11.93 -12.09
C ASN A 58 10.09 11.53 -10.60
N LEU A 59 11.20 11.02 -10.06
CA LEU A 59 11.29 10.56 -8.66
C LEU A 59 11.12 11.67 -7.63
N ASP A 60 11.19 12.94 -8.04
CA ASP A 60 11.05 14.10 -7.15
C ASP A 60 9.62 14.64 -7.08
N GLN A 61 8.70 14.06 -7.85
CA GLN A 61 7.27 14.31 -7.75
C GLN A 61 6.51 13.00 -7.50
N PRO A 62 6.78 12.33 -6.37
CA PRO A 62 5.99 11.19 -5.97
C PRO A 62 4.54 11.60 -5.71
N TYR A 63 3.63 10.66 -5.81
CA TYR A 63 2.20 10.90 -5.80
C TYR A 63 1.45 9.82 -5.02
N ARG A 64 0.20 10.16 -4.69
CA ARG A 64 -0.76 9.31 -3.96
C ARG A 64 -0.23 8.78 -2.62
N PRO A 65 0.27 9.65 -1.71
CA PRO A 65 0.63 9.22 -0.37
C PRO A 65 -0.60 8.66 0.35
N ARG A 66 -0.45 7.49 0.99
CA ARG A 66 -1.46 6.83 1.81
C ARG A 66 -0.80 6.19 3.02
N LEU A 67 -1.54 6.06 4.12
CA LEU A 67 -1.09 5.23 5.23
C LEU A 67 -1.81 3.87 5.15
N TRP A 68 -1.04 2.80 5.27
CA TRP A 68 -1.55 1.44 5.42
C TRP A 68 -1.33 1.03 6.88
N ARG A 69 -2.41 0.74 7.60
CA ARG A 69 -2.35 0.12 8.93
C ARG A 69 -2.66 -1.35 8.78
N LEU A 70 -1.66 -2.19 8.99
CA LEU A 70 -1.77 -3.64 9.05
C LEU A 70 -2.18 -4.02 10.46
N THR A 71 -3.32 -4.69 10.61
CA THR A 71 -3.88 -5.01 11.93
C THR A 71 -4.73 -6.27 11.88
N ARG A 72 -5.33 -6.64 13.01
CA ARG A 72 -6.35 -7.69 13.07
C ARG A 72 -7.73 -7.06 13.15
N SER A 73 -8.68 -7.62 12.42
CA SER A 73 -10.09 -7.33 12.57
C SER A 73 -10.60 -7.80 13.95
N GLU A 74 -11.79 -7.35 14.33
CA GLU A 74 -12.47 -7.83 15.54
C GLU A 74 -12.73 -9.35 15.52
N SER A 75 -12.91 -9.92 14.33
CA SER A 75 -13.05 -11.37 14.12
C SER A 75 -11.71 -12.13 14.13
N GLY A 76 -10.58 -11.43 14.27
CA GLY A 76 -9.23 -11.99 14.36
C GLY A 76 -8.54 -12.24 13.02
N GLY A 77 -9.18 -11.96 11.87
CA GLY A 77 -8.52 -12.01 10.56
C GLY A 77 -7.51 -10.87 10.41
N LEU A 78 -6.48 -11.03 9.57
CA LEU A 78 -5.63 -9.90 9.20
C LEU A 78 -6.38 -8.95 8.25
N GLU A 79 -6.14 -7.66 8.39
CA GLU A 79 -6.71 -6.62 7.52
C GLU A 79 -5.73 -5.46 7.29
N VAL A 80 -5.97 -4.72 6.20
CA VAL A 80 -5.27 -3.48 5.87
C VAL A 80 -6.27 -2.34 5.87
N ARG A 81 -6.11 -1.41 6.82
CA ARG A 81 -6.88 -0.17 6.89
C ARG A 81 -6.14 0.95 6.19
N HIS A 82 -6.83 1.66 5.31
CA HIS A 82 -6.26 2.79 4.58
C HIS A 82 -6.64 4.10 5.24
N TYR A 83 -5.67 5.02 5.34
CA TYR A 83 -5.89 6.39 5.74
C TYR A 83 -5.38 7.36 4.68
N MET A 84 -6.07 8.47 4.54
CA MET A 84 -5.67 9.61 3.72
C MET A 84 -5.03 10.66 4.63
N PHE A 85 -3.95 11.29 4.17
CA PHE A 85 -3.40 12.46 4.84
C PHE A 85 -4.27 13.68 4.54
N ASN A 86 -4.52 14.50 5.56
CA ASN A 86 -5.33 15.71 5.42
C ASN A 86 -4.61 16.75 4.54
N ASP A 87 -3.28 16.81 4.62
CA ASP A 87 -2.42 17.54 3.68
C ASP A 87 -1.48 16.56 2.96
N LEU A 88 -1.76 16.28 1.68
CA LEU A 88 -0.92 15.39 0.89
C LEU A 88 0.44 16.01 0.54
N LYS A 89 0.55 17.34 0.48
CA LYS A 89 1.78 18.04 0.08
C LYS A 89 2.81 18.01 1.20
N SER A 90 2.38 18.06 2.45
CA SER A 90 3.28 18.01 3.62
C SER A 90 4.05 16.68 3.74
N VAL A 91 3.51 15.60 3.18
CA VAL A 91 4.10 14.25 3.21
C VAL A 91 4.74 13.82 1.90
N GLN A 92 4.72 14.67 0.86
CA GLN A 92 5.28 14.32 -0.43
C GLN A 92 6.80 14.10 -0.34
N GLY A 93 7.28 12.97 -0.87
CA GLY A 93 8.68 12.58 -0.81
C GLY A 93 9.12 11.94 0.50
N ALA A 94 8.20 11.73 1.44
CA ALA A 94 8.52 11.14 2.73
C ALA A 94 8.92 9.65 2.62
N GLY A 95 8.63 8.98 1.50
CA GLY A 95 9.14 7.63 1.25
C GLY A 95 10.67 7.59 1.21
N LYS A 96 11.30 8.65 0.69
CA LYS A 96 12.76 8.84 0.67
C LYS A 96 13.26 9.51 1.95
N ASN A 97 12.44 10.34 2.59
CA ASN A 97 12.81 11.21 3.70
C ASN A 97 12.02 10.88 4.99
N PRO A 98 12.47 9.90 5.80
CA PRO A 98 11.71 9.41 6.95
C PRO A 98 11.53 10.46 8.07
N ASP A 99 12.36 11.51 8.10
CA ASP A 99 12.23 12.60 9.07
C ASP A 99 10.90 13.37 8.93
N ILE A 100 10.31 13.40 7.73
CA ILE A 100 8.97 13.96 7.49
C ILE A 100 7.92 13.14 8.24
N LEU A 101 8.05 11.80 8.19
CA LEU A 101 7.10 10.87 8.79
C LEU A 101 7.06 10.97 10.33
N ARG A 102 8.16 11.35 10.97
CA ARG A 102 8.24 11.51 12.44
C ARG A 102 7.35 12.63 13.00
N LYS A 103 6.90 13.55 12.14
CA LYS A 103 6.05 14.68 12.54
C LYS A 103 4.57 14.38 12.35
N ILE A 104 4.24 13.25 11.73
CA ILE A 104 2.85 12.85 11.47
C ILE A 104 2.23 12.30 12.75
N SER A 105 1.03 12.78 13.03
CA SER A 105 0.20 12.33 14.13
C SER A 105 -1.11 11.73 13.62
N LEU A 106 -1.94 11.22 14.53
CA LEU A 106 -3.26 10.68 14.18
C LEU A 106 -4.23 11.77 13.69
N GLU A 107 -4.06 13.03 14.09
CA GLU A 107 -4.95 14.12 13.70
C GLU A 107 -4.72 14.58 12.25
N ASP A 108 -3.58 14.21 11.67
CA ASP A 108 -3.23 14.44 10.27
C ASP A 108 -3.88 13.43 9.31
N LEU A 109 -4.64 12.46 9.85
CA LEU A 109 -5.14 11.30 9.12
C LEU A 109 -6.65 11.21 9.13
N THR A 110 -7.22 10.90 7.97
CA THR A 110 -8.63 10.54 7.79
C THR A 110 -8.73 9.05 7.45
N PHE A 111 -9.42 8.28 8.28
CA PHE A 111 -9.68 6.85 8.01
C PHE A 111 -10.62 6.67 6.82
N LEU A 112 -10.29 5.74 5.92
CA LEU A 112 -11.10 5.37 4.77
C LEU A 112 -11.74 3.98 4.98
N PRO A 113 -12.87 3.89 5.70
CA PRO A 113 -13.45 2.59 6.08
C PRO A 113 -13.83 1.74 4.87
N THR A 114 -14.33 2.35 3.80
CA THR A 114 -14.70 1.68 2.54
C THR A 114 -13.51 1.14 1.76
N CYS A 115 -12.29 1.44 2.19
CA CYS A 115 -11.04 1.02 1.55
C CYS A 115 -10.29 -0.02 2.38
N THR A 116 -10.94 -0.67 3.33
CA THR A 116 -10.32 -1.73 4.14
C THR A 116 -10.20 -3.02 3.31
N LEU A 117 -9.04 -3.69 3.39
CA LEU A 117 -8.82 -4.97 2.72
C LEU A 117 -8.78 -6.10 3.75
N ALA A 118 -9.50 -7.19 3.50
CA ALA A 118 -9.32 -8.44 4.21
C ALA A 118 -8.07 -9.15 3.67
N VAL A 119 -7.30 -9.80 4.55
CA VAL A 119 -6.07 -10.50 4.18
C VAL A 119 -6.23 -12.00 4.39
N GLN A 120 -6.10 -12.74 3.29
CA GLN A 120 -5.96 -14.19 3.32
C GLN A 120 -4.49 -14.54 3.53
N VAL A 121 -4.23 -15.49 4.43
CA VAL A 121 -2.87 -15.96 4.78
C VAL A 121 -2.72 -17.40 4.30
N HIS A 122 -1.82 -17.62 3.36
CA HIS A 122 -1.51 -18.95 2.84
C HIS A 122 -0.10 -19.35 3.30
N THR A 123 0.00 -20.45 4.04
CA THR A 123 1.31 -21.00 4.45
C THR A 123 1.97 -21.72 3.28
N LEU A 124 3.14 -21.25 2.87
CA LEU A 124 3.94 -21.85 1.79
C LEU A 124 4.93 -22.88 2.34
N ALA A 125 5.54 -22.57 3.49
CA ALA A 125 6.44 -23.41 4.25
C ALA A 125 6.45 -22.94 5.72
N ASP A 126 7.26 -23.60 6.56
CA ASP A 126 7.42 -23.17 7.95
C ASP A 126 7.85 -21.70 8.02
N HIS A 127 7.05 -20.88 8.70
CA HIS A 127 7.19 -19.42 8.81
C HIS A 127 7.33 -18.65 7.47
N GLN A 128 6.87 -19.22 6.35
CA GLN A 128 6.83 -18.56 5.05
C GLN A 128 5.41 -18.50 4.53
N TYR A 129 4.98 -17.30 4.16
CA TYR A 129 3.59 -17.03 3.82
C TYR A 129 3.45 -16.34 2.46
N GLN A 130 2.26 -16.49 1.88
CA GLN A 130 1.72 -15.57 0.89
C GLN A 130 0.54 -14.85 1.54
N PHE A 131 0.55 -13.52 1.49
CA PHE A 131 -0.57 -12.70 1.94
C PHE A 131 -1.29 -12.14 0.72
N ILE A 132 -2.61 -12.31 0.69
CA ILE A 132 -3.47 -11.81 -0.39
C ILE A 132 -4.48 -10.85 0.22
N ALA A 133 -4.32 -9.56 -0.05
CA ALA A 133 -5.17 -8.49 0.46
C ALA A 133 -6.20 -8.09 -0.61
N GLN A 134 -7.49 -8.23 -0.30
CA GLN A 134 -8.59 -7.95 -1.22
C GLN A 134 -9.71 -7.17 -0.51
N PRO A 135 -10.52 -6.36 -1.23
CA PRO A 135 -11.68 -5.69 -0.64
C PRO A 135 -12.66 -6.71 -0.08
N GLN A 136 -13.40 -6.33 0.96
CA GLN A 136 -14.51 -7.18 1.40
C GLN A 136 -15.59 -7.25 0.30
N PRO A 137 -16.38 -8.34 0.24
CA PRO A 137 -17.51 -8.43 -0.67
C PRO A 137 -18.39 -7.18 -0.60
N GLU A 138 -18.85 -6.70 -1.76
CA GLU A 138 -19.74 -5.53 -1.90
C GLU A 138 -19.14 -4.17 -1.51
N GLN A 139 -17.92 -4.13 -0.97
CA GLN A 139 -17.27 -2.91 -0.55
C GLN A 139 -16.74 -2.13 -1.76
N ARG A 140 -17.17 -0.87 -1.88
CA ARG A 140 -16.68 0.06 -2.91
C ARG A 140 -15.80 1.12 -2.25
N CYS A 141 -14.49 1.03 -2.45
CA CYS A 141 -13.56 2.02 -1.94
C CYS A 141 -13.77 3.35 -2.66
N GLN A 142 -14.33 4.31 -1.93
CA GLN A 142 -14.69 5.62 -2.42
C GLN A 142 -14.37 6.67 -1.34
N PHE A 143 -13.78 7.77 -1.76
CA PHE A 143 -13.44 8.90 -0.88
C PHE A 143 -13.47 10.22 -1.66
N THR A 144 -13.66 11.32 -0.95
CA THR A 144 -13.65 12.67 -1.54
C THR A 144 -12.37 13.40 -1.16
N TYR A 145 -11.73 14.04 -2.13
CA TYR A 145 -10.55 14.88 -1.94
C TYR A 145 -10.67 16.09 -2.86
N GLU A 146 -10.41 17.30 -2.33
CA GLU A 146 -10.56 18.57 -3.06
C GLU A 146 -11.88 18.66 -3.87
N SER A 147 -13.00 18.34 -3.20
CA SER A 147 -14.36 18.33 -3.78
C SER A 147 -14.60 17.32 -4.92
N THR A 148 -13.62 16.46 -5.22
CA THR A 148 -13.74 15.40 -6.22
C THR A 148 -13.90 14.04 -5.54
N THR A 149 -14.91 13.28 -5.98
CA THR A 149 -15.14 11.92 -5.52
C THR A 149 -14.34 10.94 -6.37
N TYR A 150 -13.51 10.14 -5.72
CA TYR A 150 -12.73 9.09 -6.34
C TYR A 150 -13.30 7.73 -5.96
N GLN A 151 -13.35 6.82 -6.93
CA GLN A 151 -13.58 5.41 -6.69
C GLN A 151 -12.36 4.63 -7.17
N VAL A 152 -11.91 3.66 -6.37
CA VAL A 152 -10.76 2.82 -6.72
C VAL A 152 -11.06 1.37 -6.39
N ALA A 153 -10.46 0.46 -7.17
CA ALA A 153 -10.27 -0.92 -6.73
C ALA A 153 -8.84 -1.02 -6.18
N LEU A 154 -8.72 -1.63 -5.00
CA LEU A 154 -7.46 -1.84 -4.30
C LEU A 154 -7.24 -3.35 -4.13
N GLY A 155 -5.98 -3.75 -4.04
CA GLY A 155 -5.64 -5.12 -3.69
C GLY A 155 -4.18 -5.41 -3.99
N PHE A 156 -3.61 -6.36 -3.27
CA PHE A 156 -2.23 -6.75 -3.48
C PHE A 156 -1.96 -8.17 -2.99
N GLU A 157 -0.85 -8.73 -3.48
CA GLU A 157 -0.31 -9.99 -3.01
C GLU A 157 1.16 -9.80 -2.67
N VAL A 158 1.61 -10.37 -1.57
CA VAL A 158 3.01 -10.26 -1.15
C VAL A 158 3.55 -11.59 -0.61
N THR A 159 4.79 -11.86 -0.98
CA THR A 159 5.65 -12.91 -0.42
C THR A 159 6.97 -12.27 0.03
N SER A 160 7.91 -13.05 0.56
CA SER A 160 9.25 -12.55 0.88
C SER A 160 10.02 -12.01 -0.34
N HIS A 161 9.64 -12.38 -1.56
CA HIS A 161 10.39 -12.07 -2.78
C HIS A 161 9.66 -11.15 -3.75
N SER A 162 8.33 -11.04 -3.67
CA SER A 162 7.53 -10.34 -4.67
C SER A 162 6.36 -9.58 -4.05
N LEU A 163 6.03 -8.45 -4.67
CA LEU A 163 4.84 -7.66 -4.39
C LEU A 163 4.09 -7.42 -5.69
N LYS A 164 2.81 -7.79 -5.74
CA LYS A 164 1.89 -7.49 -6.84
C LYS A 164 0.82 -6.53 -6.36
N THR A 165 0.57 -5.44 -7.08
CA THR A 165 -0.55 -4.53 -6.76
C THR A 165 -1.55 -4.43 -7.89
N TYR A 166 -2.83 -4.40 -7.54
CA TYR A 166 -3.97 -4.41 -8.46
C TYR A 166 -4.72 -3.08 -8.48
N ASP A 167 -4.10 -2.04 -7.94
CA ASP A 167 -4.73 -0.74 -7.73
C ASP A 167 -5.10 -0.07 -9.06
N LYS A 168 -6.35 0.36 -9.16
CA LYS A 168 -6.87 1.09 -10.31
C LYS A 168 -7.93 2.10 -9.93
N GLY A 169 -7.92 3.24 -10.61
CA GLY A 169 -9.02 4.18 -10.59
C GLY A 169 -10.20 3.64 -11.37
N LEU A 170 -11.39 3.85 -10.84
CA LEU A 170 -12.65 3.49 -11.47
C LEU A 170 -13.43 4.76 -11.77
N ASP A 171 -14.04 4.82 -12.95
CA ASP A 171 -15.08 5.79 -13.25
C ASP A 171 -16.30 5.54 -12.34
N PRO A 172 -16.72 6.50 -11.50
CA PRO A 172 -17.80 6.26 -10.53
C PRO A 172 -19.17 5.95 -11.16
N GLY A 173 -19.41 6.42 -12.39
CA GLY A 173 -20.69 6.21 -13.09
C GLY A 173 -20.79 4.83 -13.76
N THR A 174 -19.69 4.32 -14.29
CA THR A 174 -19.66 3.10 -15.11
C THR A 174 -18.91 1.94 -14.48
N GLY A 175 -18.10 2.18 -13.45
CA GLY A 175 -17.21 1.19 -12.83
C GLY A 175 -16.03 0.76 -13.71
N LYS A 176 -15.82 1.42 -14.86
CA LYS A 176 -14.71 1.09 -15.77
C LYS A 176 -13.38 1.60 -15.22
N GLY A 177 -12.31 0.83 -15.44
CA GLY A 177 -10.97 1.26 -15.08
C GLY A 177 -10.49 2.43 -15.92
N ILE A 178 -10.01 3.50 -15.28
CA ILE A 178 -9.52 4.73 -15.93
C ILE A 178 -8.00 4.84 -15.92
N TRP A 179 -7.33 4.29 -14.91
CA TRP A 179 -5.88 4.27 -14.77
C TRP A 179 -5.45 3.16 -13.82
N GLY A 180 -4.16 2.82 -13.79
CA GLY A 180 -3.59 1.82 -12.88
C GLY A 180 -3.46 0.44 -13.52
N ALA A 181 -3.69 -0.60 -12.72
CA ALA A 181 -3.55 -2.02 -13.12
C ALA A 181 -4.72 -2.48 -14.03
N LEU A 182 -4.75 -2.00 -15.28
CA LEU A 182 -5.83 -2.28 -16.23
C LEU A 182 -5.69 -3.64 -16.92
N LEU A 183 -4.46 -4.05 -17.24
CA LEU A 183 -4.16 -5.29 -17.98
C LEU A 183 -3.69 -6.44 -17.10
N GLY A 184 -3.38 -6.15 -15.85
CA GLY A 184 -2.77 -7.05 -14.90
C GLY A 184 -2.12 -6.27 -13.76
N PRO A 185 -1.63 -6.94 -12.71
CA PRO A 185 -0.99 -6.27 -11.59
C PRO A 185 0.31 -5.59 -12.01
N TYR A 186 0.68 -4.53 -11.31
CA TYR A 186 2.07 -4.12 -11.26
C TYR A 186 2.87 -5.15 -10.46
N GLN A 187 3.99 -5.60 -11.02
CA GLN A 187 4.84 -6.63 -10.43
C GLN A 187 6.15 -6.01 -9.97
N TYR A 188 6.33 -5.88 -8.66
CA TYR A 188 7.48 -5.25 -8.08
C TYR A 188 8.46 -6.24 -7.48
N GLU A 189 9.74 -5.89 -7.58
CA GLU A 189 10.84 -6.50 -6.86
C GLU A 189 11.29 -5.58 -5.73
N LYS A 190 11.55 -6.14 -4.55
CA LYS A 190 12.13 -5.40 -3.43
C LYS A 190 13.58 -5.05 -3.75
N LYS A 191 13.90 -3.75 -3.74
CA LYS A 191 15.25 -3.20 -4.00
C LYS A 191 15.97 -2.82 -2.71
N ARG A 192 15.23 -2.36 -1.71
CA ARG A 192 15.74 -2.08 -0.36
C ARG A 192 14.75 -2.59 0.67
N ASP A 193 15.29 -3.20 1.73
CA ASP A 193 14.48 -3.71 2.83
C ASP A 193 14.46 -2.70 3.97
N PHE A 194 13.25 -2.37 4.45
CA PHE A 194 13.03 -1.46 5.57
C PHE A 194 12.49 -2.20 6.80
N SER A 195 12.53 -3.53 6.80
CA SER A 195 12.02 -4.35 7.91
C SER A 195 12.67 -4.05 9.26
N ALA A 196 13.94 -3.63 9.26
CA ALA A 196 14.66 -3.21 10.47
C ALA A 196 14.17 -1.87 11.06
N GLU A 197 13.37 -1.09 10.31
CA GLU A 197 12.72 0.14 10.81
C GLU A 197 11.38 -0.16 11.51
N LEU A 198 10.92 -1.41 11.51
CA LEU A 198 9.71 -1.83 12.22
C LEU A 198 9.96 -1.91 13.73
N GLU A 199 9.10 -1.28 14.52
CA GLU A 199 9.09 -1.37 15.97
C GLU A 199 8.06 -2.41 16.41
N VAL A 200 8.41 -3.69 16.28
CA VAL A 200 7.51 -4.86 16.46
C VAL A 200 7.89 -5.79 17.58
#